data_AF-A0A6N7HKT7-F1
#
_entry.id   AF-A0A6N7HKT7-F1
#
_cell.length_a   1.000
_cell.length_b   1.000
_cell.length_c   1.000
_cell.angle_alpha   90.00
_cell.angle_beta   90.00
_cell.angle_gamma   90.00
#
_symmetry.space_group_name_H-M   'P 1'
#
loop_
_entity.id
_entity.type
_entity.pdbx_description
1 polymer ?
#
loop_
_entity_poly.entity_id
_entity_poly.type
_entity_poly.pdbx_seq_one_letter_code
_entity_poly.pdbx_strand_id
1 'polypeptide(L)'
;MKTPPASTTPPPAGPGGVAPPDGYTTDTGQMSGAGGNINDAAEDAKGEVEDTQPTELTDAEFGTEHTQWHGDYSAAIEQLGQGATAMCDNLISFAGQISGAGATYGATESGATTTVTAPGSGL
;
A
#
# COMPACT_ATOMS: atom_id res chain seq x y z
N MET A 1 -52.69 -19.45 0.54
CA MET A 1 -51.25 -19.15 0.70
C MET A 1 -51.15 -17.69 1.10
N LYS A 2 -50.64 -17.41 2.30
CA LYS A 2 -50.62 -16.09 2.94
C LYS A 2 -49.23 -15.50 2.76
N THR A 3 -49.08 -14.45 1.96
CA THR A 3 -47.87 -13.63 1.90
C THR A 3 -47.73 -12.83 3.20
N PRO A 4 -46.52 -12.73 3.79
CA PRO A 4 -46.31 -11.89 4.96
C PRO A 4 -46.32 -10.40 4.56
N PRO A 5 -46.83 -9.49 5.41
CA PRO A 5 -46.75 -8.05 5.15
C PRO A 5 -45.32 -7.56 5.32
N ALA A 6 -44.85 -6.75 4.36
CA ALA A 6 -43.61 -6.00 4.49
C ALA A 6 -43.78 -4.95 5.60
N SER A 7 -43.01 -5.07 6.68
CA SER A 7 -42.90 -4.02 7.70
C SER A 7 -42.03 -2.89 7.17
N THR A 8 -42.67 -1.89 6.56
CA THR A 8 -42.08 -0.59 6.27
C THR A 8 -42.17 0.28 7.53
N THR A 9 -41.17 0.21 8.39
CA THR A 9 -41.00 1.22 9.44
C THR A 9 -39.61 1.84 9.29
N PRO A 10 -39.49 3.10 8.84
CA PRO A 10 -38.21 3.80 8.84
C PRO A 10 -37.90 4.24 10.28
N PRO A 11 -36.75 3.89 10.87
CA PRO A 11 -36.36 4.48 12.15
C PRO A 11 -35.83 5.91 11.95
N PRO A 12 -36.03 6.78 12.94
CA PRO A 12 -36.02 8.23 12.77
C PRO A 12 -34.61 8.80 12.61
N ALA A 13 -34.48 9.82 11.77
CA ALA A 13 -33.27 10.61 11.63
C ALA A 13 -33.25 11.77 12.66
N GLY A 14 -32.20 11.80 13.50
CA GLY A 14 -31.71 13.01 14.18
C GLY A 14 -31.09 12.78 15.58
N PRO A 15 -30.12 13.59 16.06
CA PRO A 15 -29.26 14.56 15.39
C PRO A 15 -27.76 14.17 15.48
N GLY A 16 -27.07 14.09 14.34
CA GLY A 16 -25.62 14.33 14.30
C GLY A 16 -24.74 13.44 13.43
N GLY A 17 -25.18 12.25 13.03
CA GLY A 17 -24.40 11.41 12.11
C GLY A 17 -25.21 10.24 11.61
N VAL A 18 -25.37 10.13 10.28
CA VAL A 18 -25.89 8.90 9.68
C VAL A 18 -24.85 7.80 9.89
N ALA A 19 -25.26 6.66 10.44
CA ALA A 19 -24.39 5.48 10.43
C ALA A 19 -24.02 5.19 8.97
N PRO A 20 -22.74 4.91 8.67
CA PRO A 20 -22.33 4.60 7.30
C PRO A 20 -23.17 3.43 6.75
N PRO A 21 -23.66 3.51 5.51
CA PRO A 21 -24.45 2.43 4.91
C PRO A 21 -23.72 1.08 5.00
N ASP A 22 -24.45 -0.02 5.24
CA ASP A 22 -23.89 -1.37 5.18
C ASP A 22 -23.14 -1.56 3.85
N GLY A 23 -21.82 -1.79 3.94
CA GLY A 23 -20.91 -1.83 2.78
C GLY A 23 -19.82 -0.75 2.76
N TYR A 24 -19.84 0.20 3.70
CA TYR A 24 -18.75 1.16 3.95
C TYR A 24 -17.74 0.69 5.00
N THR A 25 -17.67 -0.63 5.27
CA THR A 25 -16.58 -1.20 6.03
C THR A 25 -15.35 -1.23 5.13
N THR A 26 -14.39 -0.34 5.34
CA THR A 26 -13.10 -0.45 4.67
C THR A 26 -12.47 -1.77 5.12
N ASP A 27 -12.09 -2.65 4.19
CA ASP A 27 -11.33 -3.86 4.54
C ASP A 27 -9.88 -3.44 4.85
N THR A 28 -9.70 -2.80 6.01
CA THR A 28 -8.43 -2.29 6.49
C THR A 28 -7.40 -3.40 6.62
N GLY A 29 -7.86 -4.64 6.82
CA GLY A 29 -7.04 -5.85 6.80
C GLY A 29 -6.46 -6.12 5.41
N GLN A 30 -7.27 -6.05 4.35
CA GLN A 30 -6.79 -6.17 2.97
C GLN A 30 -5.84 -5.04 2.57
N MET A 31 -6.11 -3.80 2.99
CA MET A 31 -5.20 -2.68 2.74
C MET A 31 -3.85 -2.87 3.42
N SER A 32 -3.86 -3.24 4.71
CA SER A 32 -2.62 -3.51 5.45
C SER A 32 -1.85 -4.68 4.84
N GLY A 33 -2.54 -5.74 4.41
CA GLY A 33 -1.91 -6.90 3.75
C GLY A 33 -1.33 -6.54 2.39
N ALA A 34 -2.04 -5.75 1.57
CA ALA A 34 -1.54 -5.27 0.30
C ALA A 34 -0.32 -4.34 0.48
N GLY A 35 -0.35 -3.45 1.48
CA GLY A 35 0.79 -2.62 1.83
C GLY A 35 2.01 -3.45 2.22
N GLY A 36 1.85 -4.45 3.09
CA GLY A 36 2.92 -5.38 3.46
C GLY A 36 3.51 -6.10 2.25
N ASN A 37 2.66 -6.70 1.40
CA ASN A 37 3.14 -7.41 0.21
C ASN A 37 3.91 -6.51 -0.76
N ILE A 38 3.50 -5.25 -0.92
CA ILE A 38 4.22 -4.28 -1.77
C ILE A 38 5.57 -3.93 -1.14
N ASN A 39 5.60 -3.72 0.17
CA ASN A 39 6.83 -3.42 0.90
C ASN A 39 7.84 -4.57 0.75
N ASP A 40 7.44 -5.79 1.06
CA ASP A 40 8.31 -6.97 1.03
C ASP A 40 8.86 -7.20 -0.38
N ALA A 41 8.00 -7.12 -1.41
CA ALA A 41 8.44 -7.27 -2.79
C ALA A 41 9.39 -6.15 -3.26
N ALA A 42 9.22 -4.93 -2.74
CA ALA A 42 10.10 -3.81 -3.05
C ALA A 42 11.43 -3.87 -2.29
N GLU A 43 11.44 -4.40 -1.06
CA GLU A 43 12.67 -4.65 -0.29
C GLU A 43 13.49 -5.77 -0.93
N ASP A 44 12.87 -6.89 -1.30
CA ASP A 44 13.53 -7.98 -2.03
C ASP A 44 14.15 -7.46 -3.33
N ALA A 45 13.34 -6.81 -4.17
CA ALA A 45 13.79 -6.24 -5.45
C ALA A 45 14.94 -5.24 -5.28
N LYS A 46 14.92 -4.44 -4.20
CA LYS A 46 16.01 -3.52 -3.90
C LYS A 46 17.29 -4.25 -3.56
N GLY A 47 17.21 -5.34 -2.79
CA GLY A 47 18.35 -6.21 -2.50
C GLY A 47 18.97 -6.78 -3.79
N GLU A 48 18.16 -7.28 -4.72
CA GLU A 48 18.67 -7.76 -6.00
C GLU A 48 19.30 -6.65 -6.87
N VAL A 49 18.76 -5.43 -6.81
CA VAL A 49 19.35 -4.27 -7.49
C VAL A 49 20.70 -3.91 -6.88
N GLU A 50 20.83 -3.89 -5.55
CA GLU A 50 22.09 -3.61 -4.87
C GLU A 50 23.18 -4.62 -5.23
N ASP A 51 22.82 -5.90 -5.35
CA ASP A 51 23.74 -6.97 -5.79
C ASP A 51 24.16 -6.85 -7.26
N THR A 52 23.34 -6.22 -8.10
CA THR A 52 23.61 -6.10 -9.55
C THR A 52 24.20 -4.76 -9.96
N GLN A 53 24.16 -3.74 -9.09
CA GLN A 53 24.51 -2.36 -9.46
C GLN A 53 26.01 -2.02 -9.49
N PRO A 54 26.96 -2.82 -8.98
CA PRO A 54 28.28 -2.83 -9.58
C PRO A 54 28.29 -3.90 -10.68
N THR A 55 28.51 -3.49 -11.93
CA THR A 55 28.97 -4.48 -12.90
C THR A 55 30.36 -4.94 -12.46
N GLU A 56 30.45 -6.19 -12.03
CA GLU A 56 31.73 -6.79 -11.59
C GLU A 56 32.69 -7.05 -12.76
N LEU A 57 32.23 -6.85 -14.00
CA LEU A 57 33.02 -7.05 -15.21
C LEU A 57 34.13 -5.99 -15.30
N THR A 58 35.37 -6.44 -15.21
CA THR A 58 36.52 -5.62 -15.59
C THR A 58 36.60 -5.44 -17.11
N ASP A 59 37.34 -4.43 -17.58
CA ASP A 59 37.63 -4.23 -19.01
C ASP A 59 38.11 -5.52 -19.71
N ALA A 60 38.95 -6.29 -19.02
CA ALA A 60 39.50 -7.54 -19.54
C ALA A 60 38.44 -8.65 -19.71
N GLU A 61 37.39 -8.61 -18.90
CA GLU A 61 36.30 -9.60 -18.88
C GLU A 61 35.14 -9.22 -19.80
N PHE A 62 35.00 -7.93 -20.13
CA PHE A 62 33.99 -7.44 -21.07
C PHE A 62 34.21 -7.94 -22.51
N GLY A 63 35.45 -8.33 -22.83
CA GLY A 63 35.85 -8.89 -24.10
C GLY A 63 36.71 -7.93 -24.94
N THR A 64 37.63 -8.52 -25.71
CA THR A 64 38.66 -7.78 -26.47
C THR A 64 38.14 -7.06 -27.71
N GLU A 65 37.00 -7.49 -28.27
CA GLU A 65 36.42 -6.88 -29.49
C GLU A 65 35.53 -5.67 -29.20
N HIS A 66 35.11 -5.48 -27.94
CA HIS A 66 34.11 -4.48 -27.55
C HIS A 66 34.55 -3.60 -26.37
N THR A 67 35.83 -3.65 -26.01
CA THR A 67 36.39 -2.98 -24.82
C THR A 67 36.17 -1.48 -24.83
N GLN A 68 36.11 -0.86 -26.02
CA GLN A 68 35.79 0.56 -26.19
C GLN A 68 34.39 0.97 -25.65
N TRP A 69 33.48 0.02 -25.45
CA TRP A 69 32.11 0.24 -24.95
C TRP A 69 31.94 -0.09 -23.46
N HIS A 70 32.97 -0.60 -22.79
CA HIS A 70 32.88 -1.02 -21.39
C HIS A 70 32.46 0.14 -20.47
N GLY A 71 33.01 1.33 -20.69
CA GLY A 71 32.65 2.52 -19.92
C GLY A 71 31.17 2.90 -20.06
N ASP A 72 30.65 2.90 -21.30
CA ASP A 72 29.24 3.20 -21.57
C ASP A 72 28.31 2.12 -20.98
N TYR A 73 28.71 0.85 -21.08
CA TYR A 73 27.99 -0.26 -20.47
C TYR A 73 27.93 -0.14 -18.95
N SER A 74 29.07 0.12 -18.31
CA SER A 74 29.17 0.26 -16.86
C SER A 74 28.31 1.43 -16.37
N ALA A 75 28.37 2.57 -17.06
CA ALA A 75 27.54 3.74 -16.76
C ALA A 75 26.04 3.44 -16.93
N ALA A 76 25.66 2.68 -17.96
CA ALA A 76 24.27 2.31 -18.20
C ALA A 76 23.71 1.37 -17.11
N ILE A 77 24.51 0.39 -16.65
CA ILE A 77 24.13 -0.50 -15.55
C ILE A 77 24.01 0.29 -14.24
N GLU A 78 24.95 1.19 -13.96
CA GLU A 78 24.90 2.05 -12.78
C GLU A 78 23.64 2.93 -12.81
N GLN A 79 23.34 3.58 -13.95
CA GLN A 79 22.13 4.38 -14.10
C GLN A 79 20.84 3.56 -13.95
N LEU A 80 20.81 2.34 -14.49
CA LEU A 80 19.68 1.43 -14.37
C LEU A 80 19.43 1.07 -12.89
N GLY A 81 20.46 0.70 -12.15
CA GLY A 81 20.29 0.36 -10.73
C GLY A 81 19.92 1.56 -9.86
N GLN A 82 20.38 2.78 -10.18
CA GLN A 82 19.95 4.00 -9.48
C GLN A 82 18.45 4.22 -9.69
N GLY A 83 17.98 4.06 -10.93
CA GLY A 83 16.57 4.16 -11.28
C GLY A 83 15.72 3.08 -10.61
N ALA A 84 16.21 1.84 -10.57
CA ALA A 84 15.51 0.72 -9.93
C ALA A 84 15.45 0.88 -8.39
N THR A 85 16.55 1.32 -7.76
CA THR A 85 16.57 1.68 -6.33
C THR A 85 15.54 2.76 -6.02
N ALA A 86 15.52 3.85 -6.81
CA ALA A 86 14.56 4.92 -6.63
C ALA A 86 13.11 4.45 -6.82
N MET A 87 12.86 3.51 -7.74
CA MET A 87 11.55 2.88 -7.90
C MET A 87 11.15 2.07 -6.66
N CYS A 88 12.06 1.25 -6.12
CA CYS A 88 11.81 0.47 -4.92
C CYS A 88 11.51 1.37 -3.71
N ASP A 89 12.27 2.44 -3.52
CA ASP A 89 12.04 3.43 -2.45
C ASP A 89 10.65 4.08 -2.56
N ASN A 90 10.21 4.39 -3.79
CA ASN A 90 8.87 4.92 -4.02
C ASN A 90 7.77 3.89 -3.71
N LEU A 91 7.99 2.61 -4.03
CA LEU A 91 7.06 1.53 -3.72
C LEU A 91 6.94 1.28 -2.22
N ILE A 92 8.07 1.28 -1.50
CA ILE A 92 8.11 1.21 -0.03
C ILE A 92 7.36 2.39 0.59
N SER A 93 7.59 3.61 0.09
CA SER A 93 6.85 4.80 0.55
C SER A 93 5.34 4.67 0.30
N PHE A 94 4.95 4.19 -0.87
CA PHE A 94 3.55 3.94 -1.22
C PHE A 94 2.90 2.88 -0.33
N ALA A 95 3.60 1.78 -0.04
CA ALA A 95 3.17 0.77 0.91
C ALA A 95 2.93 1.35 2.32
N GLY A 96 3.85 2.21 2.79
CA GLY A 96 3.69 2.94 4.04
C GLY A 96 2.45 3.82 4.06
N GLN A 97 2.14 4.51 2.96
CA GLN A 97 0.93 5.33 2.82
C GLN A 97 -0.35 4.48 2.84
N ILE A 98 -0.36 3.31 2.18
CA ILE A 98 -1.49 2.38 2.22
C ILE A 98 -1.75 1.91 3.65
N SER A 99 -0.69 1.51 4.36
CA SER A 99 -0.80 1.04 5.74
C SER A 99 -1.32 2.15 6.68
N GLY A 100 -0.79 3.38 6.53
CA GLY A 100 -1.26 4.55 7.29
C GLY A 100 -2.71 4.95 6.99
N ALA A 101 -3.14 4.84 5.73
CA ALA A 101 -4.52 5.05 5.34
C ALA A 101 -5.44 3.97 5.96
N GLY A 102 -5.03 2.70 5.93
CA GLY A 102 -5.74 1.60 6.58
C GLY A 102 -5.94 1.84 8.09
N ALA A 103 -4.89 2.28 8.79
CA ALA A 103 -4.97 2.63 10.21
C ALA A 103 -5.94 3.80 10.48
N THR A 104 -5.94 4.82 9.62
CA THR A 104 -6.83 5.99 9.75
C THR A 104 -8.30 5.61 9.54
N TYR A 105 -8.58 4.77 8.53
CA TYR A 105 -9.94 4.26 8.32
C TYR A 105 -10.40 3.40 9.50
N GLY A 106 -9.56 2.49 10.00
CA GLY A 106 -9.89 1.66 11.16
C GLY A 106 -10.13 2.47 12.44
N ALA A 107 -9.33 3.50 12.69
CA ALA A 107 -9.53 4.41 13.81
C ALA A 107 -10.81 5.24 13.68
N THR A 108 -11.15 5.68 12.47
CA THR A 108 -12.39 6.42 12.20
C THR A 108 -13.62 5.54 12.40
N GLU A 109 -13.57 4.30 11.93
CA GLU A 109 -14.67 3.33 12.09
C GLU A 109 -14.83 2.91 13.56
N SER A 110 -13.74 2.64 14.27
CA SER A 110 -13.75 2.35 15.71
C SER A 110 -14.23 3.54 16.55
N GLY A 111 -13.79 4.76 16.20
CA GLY A 111 -14.23 6.01 16.84
C GLY A 111 -15.71 6.28 16.61
N ALA A 112 -16.19 6.14 15.37
CA ALA A 112 -17.61 6.24 15.06
C ALA A 112 -18.44 5.19 15.82
N THR A 113 -17.96 3.94 15.89
CA THR A 113 -18.60 2.86 16.66
C THR A 113 -18.66 3.21 18.15
N THR A 114 -17.58 3.74 18.72
CA THR A 114 -17.50 4.12 20.15
C THR A 114 -18.40 5.31 20.48
N THR A 115 -18.39 6.36 19.65
CA THR A 115 -19.26 7.53 19.80
C THR A 115 -20.75 7.17 19.62
N VAL A 116 -21.06 6.23 18.72
CA VAL A 116 -22.43 5.70 18.53
C VAL A 116 -22.85 4.72 19.63
N THR A 117 -21.91 4.11 20.35
CA THR A 117 -22.22 3.25 21.52
C THR A 117 -22.32 4.06 22.84
N ALA A 118 -21.77 5.28 22.88
CA ALA A 118 -21.84 6.20 24.02
C ALA A 118 -22.89 7.35 23.96
N PRO A 119 -23.99 7.34 23.18
CA PRO A 119 -24.92 8.49 23.14
C PRO A 119 -25.91 8.52 24.32
N GLY A 120 -25.58 7.98 25.49
CA GLY A 120 -26.60 7.76 26.54
C GLY A 120 -26.16 7.66 28.01
N SER A 121 -25.00 8.18 28.42
CA SER A 121 -24.63 8.19 29.86
C SER A 121 -24.63 9.58 30.52
N GLY A 122 -25.19 10.59 29.86
CA GLY A 122 -25.16 11.97 30.35
C GLY A 122 -26.46 12.74 30.14
N LEU A 123 -27.59 12.20 30.59
CA LEU A 123 -28.81 12.95 30.94
C LEU A 123 -29.52 12.28 32.11
#